data_AF-A0A7S0N095-F1
#
_entry.id   AF-A0A7S0N095-F1
#
_cell.length_a   1.000
_cell.length_b   1.000
_cell.length_c   1.000
_cell.angle_alpha   90.00
_cell.angle_beta   90.00
_cell.angle_gamma   90.00
#
_symmetry.space_group_name_H-M   'P 1'
#
loop_
_entity.id
_entity.type
_entity.pdbx_description
1 polymer ?
#
loop_
_entity_poly.entity_id
_entity_poly.type
_entity_poly.pdbx_seq_one_letter_code
_entity_poly.pdbx_strand_id
1 'polypeptide(L)'
;MAAMVASAPPDPRVEWANKMRQLVSPAEALNEDGSLNQDFFKPKKVLFVTEKKWGDEQHELLYKGIEEYGIGEWGKICDALLPKWQPQQLRIKASRLMGSQSLARYTGNKFTRKQVEAEYAKNKAIGTKTGCWKAGVLVEDDNGSVAMALKELDEQ
;
A
#
# COMPACT_ATOMS: atom_id res chain seq x y z
N MET A 1 -50.48 -36.31 -14.27
CA MET A 1 -50.68 -34.91 -14.70
C MET A 1 -49.90 -34.02 -13.74
N ALA A 2 -48.82 -33.38 -14.19
CA ALA A 2 -48.03 -32.48 -13.36
C ALA A 2 -48.67 -31.08 -13.39
N ALA A 3 -48.98 -30.55 -12.21
CA ALA A 3 -49.53 -29.21 -12.06
C ALA A 3 -48.48 -28.17 -12.47
N MET A 4 -48.79 -27.38 -13.50
CA MET A 4 -48.03 -26.18 -13.84
C MET A 4 -48.31 -25.13 -12.75
N VAL A 5 -47.34 -24.93 -11.86
CA VAL A 5 -47.37 -23.80 -10.92
C VAL A 5 -47.09 -22.54 -11.72
N ALA A 6 -48.15 -21.77 -12.00
CA ALA A 6 -48.02 -20.45 -12.60
C ALA A 6 -47.24 -19.54 -11.63
N SER A 7 -46.02 -19.14 -12.02
CA SER A 7 -45.24 -18.16 -11.26
C SER A 7 -45.98 -16.83 -11.21
N ALA A 8 -45.98 -16.17 -10.05
CA ALA A 8 -46.57 -14.85 -9.87
C ALA A 8 -46.07 -13.85 -10.94
N PRO A 9 -46.91 -12.87 -11.36
CA PRO A 9 -46.49 -11.86 -12.32
C PRO A 9 -45.25 -11.12 -11.81
N PRO A 10 -44.28 -10.79 -12.68
CA PRO A 10 -43.05 -10.12 -12.25
C PRO A 10 -43.38 -8.75 -11.64
N ASP A 11 -42.61 -8.34 -10.63
CA ASP A 11 -42.74 -7.00 -10.05
C ASP A 11 -42.56 -5.94 -11.17
N PRO A 12 -43.50 -4.98 -11.33
CA PRO A 12 -43.43 -3.96 -12.38
C PRO A 12 -42.11 -3.17 -12.37
N ARG A 13 -41.46 -3.03 -11.20
CA ARG A 13 -40.14 -2.40 -11.08
C ARG A 13 -39.04 -3.24 -11.71
N VAL A 14 -39.13 -4.56 -11.59
CA VAL A 14 -38.16 -5.50 -12.18
C VAL A 14 -38.30 -5.49 -13.71
N GLU A 15 -39.53 -5.47 -14.22
CA GLU A 15 -39.76 -5.36 -15.66
C GLU A 15 -39.22 -4.04 -16.24
N TRP A 16 -39.49 -2.92 -15.56
CA TRP A 16 -38.94 -1.63 -15.95
C TRP A 16 -37.41 -1.65 -15.95
N ALA A 17 -36.79 -2.20 -14.90
CA ALA A 17 -35.34 -2.30 -14.81
C ALA A 17 -34.74 -3.18 -15.91
N ASN A 18 -35.37 -4.31 -16.25
CA ASN A 18 -34.92 -5.19 -17.33
C ASN A 18 -35.00 -4.50 -18.70
N LYS A 19 -36.10 -3.79 -18.98
CA LYS A 19 -36.26 -2.99 -20.21
C LYS A 19 -35.20 -1.89 -20.31
N MET A 20 -34.94 -1.18 -19.21
CA MET A 20 -33.93 -0.14 -19.19
C MET A 20 -32.54 -0.72 -19.46
N ARG A 21 -32.19 -1.86 -18.86
CA ARG A 21 -30.90 -2.52 -19.11
C ARG A 21 -30.69 -2.90 -20.57
N GLN A 22 -31.72 -3.40 -21.25
CA GLN A 22 -31.63 -3.73 -22.69
C GLN A 22 -31.27 -2.52 -23.56
N LEU A 23 -31.60 -1.30 -23.13
CA LEU A 23 -31.28 -0.07 -23.87
C LEU A 23 -29.88 0.48 -23.55
N VAL A 24 -29.40 0.30 -22.31
CA VAL A 24 -28.23 1.03 -21.79
C VAL A 24 -27.03 0.14 -21.43
N SER A 25 -27.20 -1.18 -21.44
CA SER A 25 -26.15 -2.14 -21.09
C SER A 25 -25.68 -2.93 -22.32
N PRO A 26 -24.41 -3.36 -22.36
CA PRO A 26 -23.92 -4.28 -23.38
C PRO A 26 -24.69 -5.60 -23.38
N ALA A 27 -24.97 -6.16 -24.55
CA ALA A 27 -25.72 -7.40 -24.70
C ALA A 27 -25.11 -8.59 -23.94
N GLU A 28 -23.77 -8.64 -23.84
CA GLU A 28 -23.05 -9.68 -23.12
C GLU A 28 -23.26 -9.66 -21.59
N ALA A 29 -23.65 -8.50 -21.05
CA ALA A 29 -23.90 -8.30 -19.63
C ALA A 29 -25.33 -8.68 -19.21
N LEU A 30 -26.17 -9.09 -20.16
CA LEU A 30 -27.59 -9.38 -19.95
C LEU A 30 -27.95 -10.80 -20.40
N ASN A 31 -29.00 -11.35 -19.79
CA ASN A 31 -29.71 -12.50 -20.31
C ASN A 31 -30.79 -12.04 -21.31
N GLU A 32 -31.40 -12.98 -22.03
CA GLU A 32 -32.42 -12.70 -23.07
C GLU A 32 -33.64 -11.91 -22.54
N ASP A 33 -33.96 -12.07 -21.26
CA ASP A 33 -35.07 -11.38 -20.56
C ASP A 33 -34.71 -9.97 -20.04
N GLY A 34 -33.49 -9.49 -20.29
CA GLY A 34 -32.98 -8.20 -19.80
C GLY A 34 -32.50 -8.21 -18.33
N SER A 35 -32.50 -9.38 -17.69
CA SER A 35 -31.86 -9.55 -16.38
C SER A 35 -30.32 -9.57 -16.51
N LEU A 36 -29.59 -9.37 -15.40
CA LEU A 36 -28.12 -9.31 -15.41
C LEU A 36 -27.51 -10.70 -15.54
N ASN A 37 -26.57 -10.85 -16.47
CA ASN A 37 -25.70 -12.01 -16.54
C ASN A 37 -24.59 -11.88 -15.47
N GLN A 38 -24.75 -12.53 -14.33
CA GLN A 38 -23.78 -12.48 -13.22
C GLN A 38 -22.39 -12.99 -13.62
N ASP A 39 -22.29 -13.92 -14.58
CA ASP A 39 -21.01 -14.47 -15.01
C ASP A 39 -20.19 -13.50 -15.86
N PHE A 40 -20.84 -12.52 -16.49
CA PHE A 40 -20.16 -11.43 -17.18
C PHE A 40 -19.29 -10.60 -16.22
N PHE A 41 -19.74 -10.41 -14.98
CA PHE A 41 -19.07 -9.59 -13.97
C PHE A 41 -18.03 -10.37 -13.14
N LYS A 42 -17.93 -11.69 -13.33
CA LYS A 42 -16.92 -12.50 -12.64
C LYS A 42 -15.55 -12.35 -13.34
N PRO A 43 -14.46 -12.19 -12.58
CA PRO A 43 -13.11 -12.19 -13.15
C PRO A 43 -12.85 -13.49 -13.92
N LYS A 44 -12.70 -13.42 -15.24
CA LYS A 44 -12.46 -14.60 -16.11
C LYS A 44 -11.09 -15.25 -15.90
N LYS A 45 -10.15 -14.53 -15.30
CA LYS A 45 -8.81 -15.03 -14.93
C LYS A 45 -8.62 -14.84 -13.44
N VAL A 46 -8.76 -15.91 -12.67
CA VAL A 46 -8.27 -15.95 -11.29
C VAL A 46 -6.76 -16.08 -11.38
N LEU A 47 -6.06 -14.95 -11.40
CA LEU A 47 -4.61 -14.94 -11.29
C LEU A 47 -4.27 -15.27 -9.84
N PHE A 48 -3.78 -16.49 -9.59
CA PHE A 48 -3.15 -16.83 -8.32
C PHE A 48 -1.84 -16.06 -8.22
N VAL A 49 -1.91 -14.82 -7.76
CA VAL A 49 -0.73 -14.06 -7.39
C VAL A 49 -0.22 -14.66 -6.09
N THR A 50 0.85 -15.46 -6.15
CA THR A 50 1.60 -15.83 -4.95
C THR A 50 2.03 -14.53 -4.26
N GLU A 51 1.41 -14.23 -3.12
CA GLU A 51 1.74 -13.05 -2.34
C GLU A 51 3.19 -13.13 -1.90
N LYS A 52 4.00 -12.21 -2.42
CA LYS A 52 5.38 -12.10 -2.01
C LYS A 52 5.44 -11.50 -0.60
N LYS A 53 5.82 -12.32 0.37
CA LYS A 53 5.95 -11.90 1.78
C LYS A 53 7.25 -11.14 2.01
N TRP A 54 7.17 -10.07 2.80
CA TRP A 54 8.34 -9.36 3.33
C TRP A 54 8.67 -9.95 4.70
N GLY A 55 9.81 -10.61 4.83
CA GLY A 55 10.28 -11.26 6.07
C GLY A 55 11.66 -10.79 6.50
N ASP A 56 12.24 -11.53 7.45
CA ASP A 56 13.49 -11.16 8.14
C ASP A 56 14.68 -11.10 7.19
N GLU A 57 14.78 -12.02 6.24
CA GLU A 57 15.83 -11.99 5.21
C GLU A 57 15.79 -10.68 4.41
N GLN A 58 14.61 -10.20 4.04
CA GLN A 58 14.47 -8.94 3.32
C GLN A 58 14.79 -7.72 4.20
N HIS A 59 14.56 -7.80 5.51
CA HIS A 59 15.03 -6.77 6.45
C HIS A 59 16.55 -6.73 6.51
N GLU A 60 17.22 -7.88 6.67
CA GLU A 60 18.68 -7.93 6.73
C GLU A 60 19.32 -7.44 5.43
N LEU A 61 18.76 -7.80 4.27
CA LEU A 61 19.21 -7.28 2.98
C LEU A 61 18.98 -5.78 2.84
N LEU A 62 17.90 -5.23 3.41
CA LEU A 62 17.66 -3.79 3.40
C LEU A 62 18.66 -3.04 4.27
N TYR A 63 19.00 -3.56 5.47
CA TYR A 63 20.07 -2.99 6.30
C TYR A 63 21.39 -2.95 5.53
N LYS A 64 21.78 -4.08 4.92
CA LYS A 64 22.98 -4.17 4.10
C LYS A 64 22.95 -3.18 2.92
N GLY A 65 21.82 -3.06 2.25
CA GLY A 65 21.66 -2.12 1.14
C GLY A 65 21.82 -0.65 1.56
N ILE A 66 21.27 -0.26 2.71
CA ILE A 66 21.43 1.08 3.28
C ILE A 66 22.88 1.35 3.68
N GLU A 67 23.57 0.34 4.22
CA GLU A 67 24.98 0.45 4.59
C GLU A 67 25.91 0.56 3.37
N GLU A 68 25.67 -0.22 2.32
CA GLU A 68 26.52 -0.27 1.13
C GLU A 68 26.24 0.89 0.15
N TYR A 69 24.97 1.17 -0.15
CA TYR A 69 24.57 2.12 -1.19
C TYR A 69 24.09 3.46 -0.63
N GLY A 70 23.47 3.45 0.55
CA GLY A 70 22.90 4.64 1.17
C GLY A 70 21.41 4.84 0.89
N ILE A 71 20.81 5.75 1.65
CA ILE A 71 19.39 6.10 1.51
C ILE A 71 19.17 6.90 0.22
N GLY A 72 18.19 6.48 -0.59
CA GLY A 72 17.86 7.11 -1.88
C GLY A 72 18.30 6.29 -3.09
N GLU A 73 19.30 5.42 -2.94
CA GLU A 73 19.84 4.57 -4.02
C GLU A 73 19.03 3.26 -4.18
N TRP A 74 17.70 3.39 -4.18
CA TRP A 74 16.78 2.25 -4.14
C TRP A 74 16.89 1.33 -5.36
N GLY A 75 17.16 1.89 -6.54
CA GLY A 75 17.36 1.11 -7.77
C GLY A 75 18.54 0.15 -7.64
N LYS A 76 19.69 0.64 -7.18
CA LYS A 76 20.88 -0.19 -6.97
C LYS A 76 20.64 -1.29 -5.92
N ILE A 77 19.96 -0.96 -4.83
CA ILE A 77 19.63 -1.94 -3.78
C ILE A 77 18.68 -3.01 -4.32
N CYS A 78 17.68 -2.63 -5.13
CA CYS A 78 16.82 -3.57 -5.84
C CYS A 78 17.66 -4.50 -6.72
N ASP A 79 18.47 -3.95 -7.63
CA ASP A 79 19.21 -4.75 -8.61
C ASP A 79 20.21 -5.71 -7.95
N ALA A 80 20.88 -5.27 -6.89
CA ALA A 80 21.93 -6.05 -6.23
C ALA A 80 21.41 -7.04 -5.18
N LEU A 81 20.42 -6.65 -4.36
CA LEU A 81 20.03 -7.39 -3.15
C LEU A 81 18.56 -7.82 -3.15
N LEU A 82 17.67 -7.03 -3.75
CA LEU A 82 16.22 -7.21 -3.64
C LEU A 82 15.52 -7.17 -5.01
N PRO A 83 15.93 -7.99 -6.01
CA PRO A 83 15.55 -7.81 -7.43
C PRO A 83 14.07 -8.05 -7.70
N LYS A 84 13.40 -8.78 -6.79
CA LYS A 84 11.97 -9.03 -6.89
C LYS A 84 11.13 -7.83 -6.38
N TRP A 85 11.73 -6.84 -5.72
CA TRP A 85 11.03 -5.72 -5.07
C TRP A 85 11.21 -4.45 -5.88
N GLN A 86 10.23 -3.55 -5.79
CA GLN A 86 10.28 -2.27 -6.47
C GLN A 86 10.93 -1.19 -5.60
N PRO A 87 11.63 -0.21 -6.19
CA PRO A 87 12.28 0.89 -5.47
C PRO A 87 11.35 1.62 -4.47
N GLN A 88 10.10 1.87 -4.87
CA GLN A 88 9.12 2.52 -4.01
C GLN A 88 8.74 1.66 -2.78
N GLN A 89 8.72 0.33 -2.92
CA GLN A 89 8.46 -0.57 -1.79
C GLN A 89 9.62 -0.53 -0.79
N LEU A 90 10.87 -0.52 -1.29
CA LEU A 90 12.07 -0.37 -0.45
C LEU A 90 12.05 0.96 0.30
N ARG A 91 11.71 2.07 -0.37
CA ARG A 91 11.57 3.38 0.27
C ARG A 91 10.57 3.35 1.44
N ILE A 92 9.41 2.72 1.27
CA ILE A 92 8.40 2.60 2.34
C ILE A 92 8.93 1.74 3.49
N LYS A 93 9.63 0.65 3.19
CA LYS A 93 10.24 -0.23 4.20
C LYS A 93 11.35 0.48 4.96
N ALA A 94 12.22 1.20 4.27
CA ALA A 94 13.28 2.03 4.85
C ALA A 94 12.70 3.16 5.73
N SER A 95 11.59 3.78 5.32
CA SER A 95 10.89 4.79 6.13
C SER A 95 10.45 4.24 7.49
N ARG A 96 9.90 3.02 7.53
CA ARG A 96 9.52 2.35 8.78
C ARG A 96 10.74 1.93 9.60
N LEU A 97 11.78 1.46 8.93
CA LEU A 97 13.04 1.03 9.54
C LEU A 97 13.76 2.20 10.23
N MET A 98 13.77 3.39 9.60
CA MET A 98 14.32 4.62 10.16
C MET A 98 13.37 5.34 11.13
N GLY A 99 12.10 4.93 11.19
CA GLY A 99 11.08 5.58 12.01
C GLY A 99 10.71 6.98 11.52
N SER A 100 10.84 7.29 10.22
CA SER A 100 10.56 8.61 9.66
C SER A 100 9.79 8.51 8.35
N GLN A 101 8.69 9.25 8.22
CA GLN A 101 7.87 9.24 7.00
C GLN A 101 8.65 9.80 5.79
N SER A 102 9.40 10.89 6.02
CA SER A 102 10.22 11.53 5.00
C SER A 102 11.69 11.15 5.20
N LEU A 103 12.24 10.47 4.18
CA LEU A 103 13.65 10.12 4.14
C LEU A 103 14.52 11.20 3.49
N ALA A 104 13.94 12.33 3.05
CA ALA A 104 14.65 13.35 2.28
C ALA A 104 15.92 13.85 2.99
N ARG A 105 15.85 14.02 4.32
CA ARG A 105 16.97 14.47 5.17
C ARG A 105 18.14 13.49 5.27
N TYR A 106 17.93 12.24 4.88
CA TYR A 106 18.93 11.18 4.94
C TYR A 106 19.49 10.81 3.56
N THR A 107 19.03 11.45 2.49
CA THR A 107 19.40 11.08 1.12
C THR A 107 20.92 11.16 0.93
N GLY A 108 21.52 10.09 0.41
CA GLY A 108 22.95 9.94 0.20
C GLY A 108 23.72 9.41 1.40
N ASN A 109 23.16 9.47 2.61
CA ASN A 109 23.82 8.96 3.81
C ASN A 109 23.75 7.43 3.87
N LYS A 110 24.85 6.84 4.33
CA LYS A 110 24.97 5.41 4.62
C LYS A 110 24.88 5.20 6.12
N PHE A 111 24.13 4.19 6.54
CA PHE A 111 23.94 3.88 7.95
C PHE A 111 24.22 2.40 8.18
N THR A 112 25.05 2.13 9.19
CA THR A 112 25.13 0.80 9.79
C THR A 112 23.82 0.47 10.50
N ARG A 113 23.57 -0.82 10.75
CA ARG A 113 22.40 -1.27 11.53
C ARG A 113 22.22 -0.52 12.85
N LYS A 114 23.30 -0.35 13.62
CA LYS A 114 23.25 0.36 14.91
C LYS A 114 22.84 1.81 14.75
N GLN A 115 23.31 2.48 13.70
CA GLN A 115 22.93 3.88 13.46
C GLN A 115 21.49 4.00 12.99
N VAL A 116 20.99 3.06 12.18
CA VAL A 116 19.56 3.01 11.84
C VAL A 116 18.70 2.85 13.09
N GLU A 117 19.07 1.93 13.99
CA GLU A 117 18.33 1.71 15.24
C GLU A 117 18.38 2.94 16.16
N ALA A 118 19.52 3.62 16.21
CA ALA A 118 19.67 4.89 16.92
C ALA A 118 18.80 6.01 16.31
N GLU A 119 18.77 6.13 14.98
CA GLU A 119 17.90 7.07 14.28
C GLU A 119 16.42 6.77 14.50
N TYR A 120 16.02 5.50 14.48
CA TYR A 120 14.66 5.10 14.83
C TYR A 120 14.31 5.53 16.26
N ALA A 121 15.21 5.30 17.22
CA ALA A 121 15.01 5.71 18.61
C ALA A 121 14.92 7.24 18.75
N LYS A 122 15.79 7.99 18.06
CA LYS A 122 15.76 9.47 17.98
C LYS A 122 14.41 9.95 17.44
N ASN A 123 13.99 9.44 16.29
CA ASN A 123 12.74 9.83 15.65
C ASN A 123 11.51 9.48 16.50
N LYS A 124 11.53 8.33 17.18
CA LYS A 124 10.48 7.92 18.11
C LYS A 124 10.38 8.84 19.31
N ALA A 125 11.51 9.24 19.89
CA ALA A 125 11.55 10.16 21.02
C ALA A 125 10.98 11.53 20.63
N ILE A 126 11.40 12.08 19.48
CA ILE A 126 10.87 13.34 18.94
C ILE A 126 9.37 13.23 18.71
N GLY A 127 8.92 12.20 17.99
CA GLY A 127 7.50 12.02 17.67
C GLY A 127 6.62 11.84 18.90
N THR A 128 7.16 11.25 19.97
CA THR A 128 6.44 11.12 21.24
C THR A 128 6.39 12.44 21.99
N LYS A 129 7.48 13.23 21.98
CA LYS A 129 7.54 14.57 22.59
C LYS A 129 6.62 15.58 21.88
N THR A 130 6.55 15.54 20.55
CA THR A 130 5.76 16.49 19.74
C THR A 130 4.34 16.00 19.45
N GLY A 131 3.98 14.77 19.81
CA GLY A 131 2.69 14.16 19.44
C GLY A 131 2.60 13.77 17.96
N CYS A 132 3.72 13.73 17.25
CA CYS A 132 3.81 13.46 15.81
C CYS A 132 4.23 12.03 15.46
N TRP A 133 4.24 11.11 16.43
CA TRP A 133 4.46 9.68 16.19
C TRP A 133 3.17 8.99 15.71
N LYS A 134 3.13 8.60 14.44
CA LYS A 134 1.95 7.99 13.82
C LYS A 134 2.33 6.73 13.06
N ALA A 135 1.62 5.63 13.33
CA ALA A 135 1.82 4.34 12.64
C ALA A 135 3.28 3.84 12.60
N GLY A 136 4.06 4.12 13.66
CA GLY A 136 5.45 3.68 13.77
C GLY A 136 6.47 4.57 13.05
N VAL A 137 6.09 5.78 12.63
CA VAL A 137 6.99 6.76 12.03
C VAL A 137 6.73 8.18 12.56
N LEU A 138 7.77 9.00 12.52
CA LEU A 138 7.71 10.44 12.73
C LEU A 138 7.11 11.11 11.49
N VAL A 139 6.01 11.85 11.67
CA VAL A 139 5.27 12.57 10.63
C VAL A 139 5.40 14.06 10.89
N GLU A 140 5.66 14.89 9.88
CA GLU A 140 5.73 16.34 10.07
C GLU A 140 4.33 16.94 10.27
N ASP A 141 4.24 18.00 11.07
CA ASP A 141 3.01 18.75 11.34
C ASP A 141 3.07 20.17 10.77
N ASP A 142 1.91 20.77 10.53
CA ASP A 142 1.81 22.12 9.94
C ASP A 142 2.39 23.21 10.85
N ASN A 143 2.52 22.92 12.16
CA ASN A 143 3.10 23.84 13.14
C ASN A 143 4.64 23.80 13.14
N GLY A 144 5.27 22.90 12.39
CA GLY A 144 6.73 22.78 12.31
C GLY A 144 7.39 22.27 13.59
N SER A 145 6.63 21.66 14.52
CA SER A 145 7.10 21.18 15.82
C SER A 145 8.24 20.17 15.67
N VAL A 146 8.13 19.30 14.65
CA VAL A 146 9.17 18.30 14.34
C VAL A 146 10.45 18.96 13.81
N ALA A 147 10.33 19.96 12.95
CA ALA A 147 11.48 20.66 12.39
C ALA A 147 12.25 21.43 13.46
N MET A 148 11.55 22.05 14.41
CA MET A 148 12.18 22.71 15.56
C MET A 148 12.90 21.71 16.48
N ALA A 149 12.23 20.61 16.84
CA ALA A 149 12.82 19.57 17.70
C ALA A 149 14.06 18.90 17.07
N LEU A 150 14.09 18.75 15.74
CA LEU A 150 15.25 18.24 15.03
C LEU A 150 16.44 19.21 15.11
N LYS A 151 16.20 20.51 14.93
CA LYS A 151 17.26 21.55 15.04
C LYS A 151 17.84 21.62 16.44
N GLU A 152 16.99 21.62 17.47
CA GLU A 152 17.44 21.64 18.87
C GLU A 152 18.36 20.46 19.22
N LEU A 153 18.14 19.29 18.58
CA LEU A 153 18.94 18.09 18.80
C LEU A 153 20.26 18.08 18.01
N ASP A 154 20.32 18.77 16.88
CA ASP A 154 21.54 18.87 16.09
C ASP A 154 22.47 19.99 16.61
N GLU A 155 21.95 20.91 17.42
CA GLU A 155 22.69 21.99 18.11
C GLU A 155 23.21 21.59 19.51
N GLN A 156 22.87 20.39 20.01
CA GLN A 156 23.32 19.81 21.29
C GLN A 156 24.51 18.88 21.12
#